data_AF-A0A285NFR1-F1
#
_entry.id   AF-A0A285NFR1-F1
#
_cell.length_a   1.000
_cell.length_b   1.000
_cell.length_c   1.000
_cell.angle_alpha   90.00
_cell.angle_beta   90.00
_cell.angle_gamma   90.00
#
_symmetry.space_group_name_H-M   'P 1'
#
loop_
_entity.id
_entity.type
_entity.pdbx_description
1 polymer ?
#
loop_
_entity_poly.entity_id
_entity_poly.type
_entity_poly.pdbx_seq_one_letter_code
_entity_poly.pdbx_strand_id
1 'polypeptide(L)'
;MTAVIKPLTFEDKEGVRYFISAGGTVYIELPTDKKKKAKNPYRKIGHYDFYDKIFTKKEKIDKNAVYYKLQAFGFPYHLLKELHSNPDYGLKKVIVEFPNFEIYEIDASLLFDKGYFLKQQFRNYKNKGLELRLYVPIKYFSKTDLRR
;
A
#
# COMPACT_ATOMS: atom_id res chain seq x y z
N MET A 1 2.16 -26.38 -7.20
CA MET A 1 1.45 -25.92 -5.99
C MET A 1 0.46 -24.86 -6.43
N THR A 2 -0.84 -25.08 -6.27
CA THR A 2 -1.87 -24.08 -6.57
C THR A 2 -1.91 -23.09 -5.40
N ALA A 3 -1.57 -21.83 -5.62
CA ALA A 3 -1.72 -20.81 -4.58
C ALA A 3 -3.20 -20.70 -4.21
N VAL A 4 -3.54 -20.89 -2.94
CA VAL A 4 -4.93 -20.75 -2.48
C VAL A 4 -5.22 -19.25 -2.38
N ILE A 5 -5.98 -18.72 -3.34
CA ILE A 5 -6.41 -17.33 -3.35
C ILE A 5 -7.48 -17.14 -2.27
N LYS A 6 -7.09 -16.54 -1.15
CA LYS A 6 -8.01 -16.19 -0.06
C LYS A 6 -8.18 -14.66 0.00
N PRO A 7 -9.39 -14.13 -0.27
CA PRO A 7 -9.70 -12.74 0.05
C PRO A 7 -9.39 -12.46 1.52
N LEU A 8 -8.86 -11.27 1.80
CA LEU A 8 -8.48 -10.85 3.16
C LEU A 8 -9.31 -9.65 3.56
N THR A 9 -9.90 -9.67 4.75
CA THR A 9 -10.48 -8.49 5.38
C THR A 9 -10.00 -8.43 6.82
N PHE A 10 -9.45 -7.29 7.24
CA PHE A 10 -9.07 -7.08 8.64
C PHE A 10 -9.13 -5.60 9.02
N GLU A 11 -9.20 -5.34 10.32
CA GLU A 11 -9.19 -4.00 10.93
C GLU A 11 -7.90 -3.83 11.75
N ASP A 12 -7.21 -2.71 11.61
CA ASP A 12 -6.04 -2.40 12.44
C ASP A 12 -6.44 -1.77 13.78
N LYS A 13 -5.45 -1.54 14.65
CA LYS A 13 -5.67 -1.00 16.00
C LYS A 13 -6.21 0.43 16.02
N GLU A 14 -6.09 1.15 14.91
CA GLU A 14 -6.56 2.53 14.74
C GLU A 14 -7.96 2.58 14.08
N GLY A 15 -8.58 1.42 13.87
CA GLY A 15 -9.91 1.27 13.28
C GLY A 15 -9.92 1.38 11.75
N VAL A 16 -8.76 1.27 11.10
CA VAL A 16 -8.65 1.28 9.63
C VAL A 16 -8.88 -0.13 9.11
N ARG A 17 -9.84 -0.29 8.19
CA ARG A 17 -10.11 -1.59 7.56
C ARG A 17 -9.45 -1.72 6.22
N TYR A 18 -8.88 -2.88 5.97
CA TYR A 18 -8.27 -3.26 4.72
C TYR A 18 -9.03 -4.44 4.12
N PHE A 19 -9.15 -4.45 2.80
CA PHE A 19 -9.78 -5.52 2.04
C PHE A 19 -8.95 -5.87 0.80
N ILE A 20 -8.71 -7.16 0.56
CA ILE A 20 -8.05 -7.69 -0.63
C ILE A 20 -9.05 -8.59 -1.34
N SER A 21 -9.43 -8.24 -2.57
CA SER A 21 -10.33 -9.06 -3.37
C SER A 21 -9.66 -10.35 -3.86
N ALA A 22 -10.45 -11.32 -4.32
CA ALA A 22 -9.93 -12.53 -4.95
C ALA A 22 -9.04 -12.22 -6.18
N GLY A 23 -9.34 -11.13 -6.91
CA GLY A 23 -8.52 -10.63 -8.00
C GLY A 23 -7.34 -9.76 -7.53
N GLY A 24 -6.93 -9.83 -6.27
CA GLY A 24 -5.75 -9.15 -5.73
C GLY A 24 -5.90 -7.64 -5.55
N THR A 25 -7.06 -7.04 -5.84
CA THR A 25 -7.19 -5.59 -5.68
C THR A 25 -7.30 -5.24 -4.20
N VAL A 26 -6.45 -4.31 -3.76
CA VAL A 26 -6.36 -3.90 -2.36
C VAL A 26 -7.08 -2.57 -2.15
N TYR A 27 -7.95 -2.57 -1.15
CA TYR A 27 -8.77 -1.45 -0.74
C TYR A 27 -8.52 -1.10 0.72
N ILE A 28 -8.71 0.18 1.03
CA ILE A 28 -8.83 0.71 2.39
C ILE A 28 -10.23 1.27 2.57
N GLU A 29 -10.92 0.90 3.65
CA GLU A 29 -12.16 1.56 4.06
C GLU A 29 -11.81 2.82 4.84
N LEU A 30 -12.27 3.97 4.36
CA LEU A 30 -12.10 5.22 5.10
C LEU A 30 -13.20 5.29 6.17
N PRO A 31 -12.86 5.64 7.43
CA PRO A 31 -13.85 5.73 8.49
C PRO A 31 -14.89 6.79 8.16
N THR A 32 -16.10 6.38 7.76
CA THR A 32 -17.19 7.31 7.46
C THR A 32 -17.90 7.71 8.74
N ASP A 33 -18.24 8.99 8.88
CA ASP A 33 -19.18 9.38 9.93
C ASP A 33 -20.53 8.70 9.63
N LYS A 34 -21.12 8.04 10.62
CA LYS A 34 -22.42 7.33 10.51
C LYS A 34 -23.54 8.20 9.91
N LYS A 35 -23.39 9.53 9.92
CA LYS A 35 -24.33 10.52 9.37
C LYS A 35 -24.16 10.81 7.87
N LYS A 36 -23.01 10.49 7.26
CA LYS A 36 -22.76 10.68 5.82
C LYS A 36 -22.36 9.34 5.21
N LYS A 37 -23.34 8.61 4.65
CA LYS A 37 -23.07 7.45 3.79
C LYS A 37 -22.29 7.95 2.57
N ALA A 38 -20.97 7.83 2.60
CA ALA A 38 -20.17 8.05 1.42
C ALA A 38 -20.61 7.04 0.35
N LYS A 39 -20.83 7.50 -0.88
CA LYS A 39 -21.30 6.67 -2.01
C LYS A 39 -20.32 5.53 -2.34
N ASN A 40 -19.06 5.63 -1.88
CA ASN A 40 -18.09 4.55 -1.88
C ASN A 40 -17.14 4.69 -0.66
N PRO A 41 -17.28 3.87 0.39
CA PRO A 41 -16.42 3.94 1.58
C PRO A 41 -15.03 3.35 1.34
N TYR A 42 -14.84 2.62 0.22
CA TYR A 42 -13.59 1.94 -0.11
C TYR A 42 -12.78 2.72 -1.13
N ARG A 43 -11.49 2.89 -0.86
CA ARG A 43 -10.52 3.45 -1.78
C ARG A 43 -9.53 2.38 -2.21
N LYS A 44 -9.36 2.18 -3.52
CA LYS A 44 -8.28 1.34 -4.05
C LYS A 44 -6.92 1.98 -3.72
N ILE A 45 -6.01 1.18 -3.17
CA ILE A 45 -4.66 1.61 -2.75
C ILE A 45 -3.54 0.82 -3.41
N GLY A 46 -3.83 -0.34 -4.00
CA GLY A 46 -2.83 -1.14 -4.69
C GLY A 46 -3.40 -2.43 -5.26
N HIS A 47 -2.51 -3.33 -5.62
CA HIS A 47 -2.79 -4.69 -6.06
C HIS A 47 -1.79 -5.63 -5.39
N TYR A 48 -2.24 -6.80 -4.97
CA TYR A 48 -1.43 -7.88 -4.41
C TYR A 48 -1.48 -9.07 -5.34
N ASP A 49 -0.35 -9.42 -5.92
CA ASP A 49 -0.19 -10.66 -6.66
C ASP A 49 0.03 -11.82 -5.69
N PHE A 50 -0.92 -12.75 -5.65
CA PHE A 50 -0.87 -13.91 -4.75
C PHE A 50 0.20 -14.94 -5.13
N TYR A 51 0.57 -15.03 -6.40
CA TYR A 51 1.54 -16.00 -6.91
C TYR A 51 2.97 -15.53 -6.64
N ASP A 52 3.26 -14.30 -7.09
CA ASP A 52 4.59 -13.72 -6.92
C ASP A 52 4.79 -13.09 -5.53
N LYS A 53 3.71 -12.92 -4.79
CA LYS A 53 3.67 -12.35 -3.44
C LYS A 53 4.19 -10.90 -3.44
N ILE A 54 3.68 -10.13 -4.40
CA ILE A 54 4.11 -8.76 -4.68
C ILE A 54 2.96 -7.80 -4.40
N PHE A 55 3.22 -6.75 -3.62
CA PHE A 55 2.30 -5.63 -3.51
C PHE A 55 2.73 -4.49 -4.44
N THR A 56 1.85 -4.11 -5.37
CA THR A 56 2.06 -3.03 -6.32
C THR A 56 1.19 -1.82 -5.99
N LYS A 57 1.82 -0.67 -5.81
CA LYS A 57 1.18 0.64 -5.63
C LYS A 57 1.41 1.49 -6.88
N LYS A 58 0.33 2.01 -7.47
CA LYS A 58 0.43 3.00 -8.56
C LYS A 58 0.44 4.41 -7.99
N GLU A 59 1.50 5.16 -8.26
CA GLU A 59 1.56 6.58 -7.94
C GLU A 59 0.85 7.41 -9.01
N LYS A 60 0.24 8.52 -8.58
CA LYS A 60 -0.38 9.48 -9.51
C LYS A 60 0.59 10.62 -9.73
N ILE A 61 0.81 10.97 -11.01
CA ILE A 61 1.46 12.23 -11.36
C ILE A 61 0.43 13.33 -11.09
N ASP A 62 0.46 13.94 -9.92
CA ASP A 62 -0.03 15.31 -9.82
C ASP A 62 0.96 16.17 -10.63
N LYS A 63 0.49 17.08 -11.48
CA LYS A 63 1.37 17.96 -12.26
C LYS A 63 2.29 18.80 -11.34
N ASN A 64 1.94 18.91 -10.07
CA ASN A 64 2.75 19.49 -8.99
C ASN A 64 3.47 18.44 -8.12
N ALA A 65 3.11 17.15 -8.19
CA ALA A 65 3.82 16.06 -7.53
C ALA A 65 4.99 15.63 -8.41
N VAL A 66 6.01 16.44 -8.24
CA VAL A 66 7.42 16.10 -8.26
C VAL A 66 7.72 14.61 -8.12
N TYR A 67 7.74 13.93 -9.26
CA TYR A 67 8.48 12.69 -9.41
C TYR A 67 9.93 12.85 -8.88
N TYR A 68 10.49 14.06 -9.01
CA TYR A 68 11.85 14.41 -8.57
C TYR A 68 12.02 14.94 -7.12
N LYS A 69 10.96 15.20 -6.33
CA LYS A 69 11.10 15.67 -4.91
C LYS A 69 10.62 14.65 -3.89
N LEU A 70 10.13 13.48 -4.32
CA LEU A 70 9.85 12.41 -3.36
C LEU A 70 11.18 11.93 -2.77
N GLN A 71 11.38 12.15 -1.46
CA GLN A 71 12.54 11.61 -0.74
C GLN A 71 12.27 10.19 -0.23
N ALA A 72 10.99 9.83 -0.06
CA ALA A 72 10.54 8.54 0.43
C ALA A 72 9.15 8.15 -0.09
N PHE A 73 8.88 6.85 -0.20
CA PHE A 73 7.56 6.30 -0.52
C PHE A 73 6.85 5.85 0.75
N GLY A 74 5.59 6.25 0.91
CA GLY A 74 4.74 5.87 2.05
C GLY A 74 3.79 4.71 1.74
N PHE A 75 3.71 3.76 2.66
CA PHE A 75 2.87 2.55 2.57
C PHE A 75 2.04 2.31 3.83
N PRO A 76 0.85 1.69 3.72
CA PRO A 76 0.06 1.23 4.87
C PRO A 76 0.81 0.15 5.66
N TYR A 77 1.34 0.47 6.84
CA TYR A 77 2.18 -0.47 7.58
C TYR A 77 1.43 -1.75 7.98
N HIS A 78 0.23 -1.60 8.55
CA HIS A 78 -0.54 -2.75 9.04
C HIS A 78 -0.89 -3.73 7.91
N LEU A 79 -1.23 -3.21 6.72
CA LEU A 79 -1.40 -4.03 5.52
C LEU A 79 -0.14 -4.80 5.15
N LEU A 80 0.98 -4.11 4.99
CA LEU A 80 2.21 -4.78 4.56
C LEU A 80 2.67 -5.79 5.61
N LYS A 81 2.53 -5.47 6.90
CA LYS A 81 2.87 -6.38 7.99
C LYS A 81 2.01 -7.64 7.95
N GLU A 82 0.69 -7.50 7.77
CA GLU A 82 -0.22 -8.63 7.67
C GLU A 82 0.14 -9.52 6.48
N LEU A 83 0.33 -8.91 5.30
CA LEU A 83 0.75 -9.63 4.10
C LEU A 83 2.10 -10.34 4.27
N HIS A 84 3.06 -9.73 4.98
CA HIS A 84 4.39 -10.31 5.19
C HIS A 84 4.41 -11.43 6.23
N SER A 85 3.70 -11.24 7.34
CA SER A 85 3.77 -12.15 8.50
C SER A 85 2.82 -13.34 8.36
N ASN A 86 1.76 -13.20 7.57
CA ASN A 86 0.77 -14.26 7.38
C ASN A 86 1.29 -15.32 6.38
N PRO A 87 1.44 -16.60 6.79
CA PRO A 87 1.99 -17.66 5.93
C PRO A 87 1.21 -17.88 4.62
N ASP A 88 -0.09 -17.60 4.62
CA ASP A 88 -0.95 -17.75 3.44
C ASP A 88 -0.63 -16.70 2.36
N TYR A 89 -0.07 -15.55 2.74
CA TYR A 89 0.28 -14.45 1.83
C TYR A 89 1.79 -14.40 1.61
N GLY A 90 2.56 -14.08 2.65
CA GLY A 90 4.03 -14.09 2.65
C GLY A 90 4.68 -13.08 1.71
N LEU A 91 4.26 -11.81 1.75
CA LEU A 91 4.79 -10.70 0.95
C LEU A 91 6.32 -10.75 0.84
N LYS A 92 6.80 -10.79 -0.40
CA LYS A 92 8.23 -10.83 -0.75
C LYS A 92 8.75 -9.49 -1.22
N LYS A 93 7.98 -8.79 -2.06
CA LYS A 93 8.41 -7.53 -2.67
C LYS A 93 7.31 -6.49 -2.70
N VAL A 94 7.71 -5.23 -2.72
CA VAL A 94 6.84 -4.08 -2.93
C VAL A 94 7.31 -3.34 -4.17
N ILE A 95 6.36 -3.02 -5.05
CA ILE A 95 6.57 -2.29 -6.29
C ILE A 95 5.81 -0.96 -6.24
N VAL A 96 6.49 0.10 -6.67
CA VAL A 96 5.89 1.40 -6.95
C VAL A 96 5.98 1.68 -8.44
N GLU A 97 4.82 1.78 -9.09
CA GLU A 97 4.71 2.07 -10.51
C GLU A 97 4.32 3.53 -10.75
N PHE A 98 5.07 4.21 -11.60
CA PHE A 98 4.73 5.53 -12.10
C PHE A 98 4.09 5.46 -13.50
N PRO A 99 3.20 6.40 -13.86
CA PRO A 99 2.57 6.44 -15.18
C PRO A 99 3.53 6.63 -16.37
N ASN A 100 4.77 7.05 -16.10
CA ASN A 100 5.83 7.20 -17.10
C ASN A 100 6.68 5.93 -17.28
N PHE A 101 6.17 4.77 -16.83
CA PHE A 101 6.80 3.45 -16.92
C PHE A 101 8.05 3.25 -16.05
N GLU A 102 8.35 4.18 -15.15
CA GLU A 102 9.40 3.98 -14.14
C GLU A 102 8.86 3.13 -12.99
N ILE A 103 9.61 2.08 -12.67
CA ILE A 103 9.27 1.13 -11.62
C ILE A 103 10.36 1.12 -10.56
N TYR A 104 9.93 1.17 -9.31
CA TYR A 104 10.80 1.03 -8.15
C TYR A 104 10.40 -0.22 -7.38
N GLU A 105 11.36 -1.09 -7.11
CA GLU A 105 11.14 -2.31 -6.34
C GLU A 105 12.01 -2.36 -5.08
N ILE A 106 11.47 -2.99 -4.03
CA ILE A 106 12.19 -3.26 -2.78
C ILE A 106 11.73 -4.60 -2.20
N ASP A 107 12.64 -5.35 -1.60
CA ASP A 107 12.31 -6.53 -0.82
C ASP A 107 11.56 -6.13 0.46
N ALA A 108 10.56 -6.93 0.86
CA ALA A 108 9.73 -6.65 2.03
C ALA A 108 10.58 -6.54 3.31
N SER A 109 11.57 -7.41 3.49
CA SER A 109 12.47 -7.38 4.65
C SER A 109 13.27 -6.08 4.71
N LEU A 110 13.81 -5.62 3.57
CA LEU A 110 14.56 -4.36 3.50
C LEU A 110 13.64 -3.15 3.73
N LEU A 111 12.41 -3.21 3.23
CA LEU A 111 11.38 -2.19 3.46
C LEU A 111 11.07 -2.02 4.96
N PHE A 112 10.93 -3.11 5.72
CA PHE A 112 10.70 -3.02 7.17
C PHE A 112 11.96 -2.59 7.96
N ASP A 113 13.15 -2.95 7.48
CA ASP A 113 14.41 -2.55 8.12
C ASP A 113 14.75 -1.06 7.91
N LYS A 114 14.48 -0.52 6.72
CA LYS A 114 14.87 0.86 6.35
C LYS A 114 13.75 1.88 6.45
N GLY A 115 12.53 1.45 6.71
CA GLY A 115 11.39 2.34 6.81
C GLY A 115 11.30 3.07 8.15
N TYR A 116 10.76 4.28 8.14
CA TYR A 116 10.42 5.05 9.32
C TYR A 116 8.93 5.34 9.37
N PHE A 117 8.38 5.50 10.57
CA PHE A 117 6.94 5.62 10.78
C PHE A 117 6.49 7.07 10.85
N LEU A 118 5.40 7.38 10.15
CA LEU A 118 4.65 8.63 10.33
C LEU A 118 3.16 8.31 10.43
N LYS A 119 2.46 9.00 11.32
CA LYS A 119 1.00 8.97 11.36
C LYS A 119 0.47 9.92 10.29
N GLN A 120 -0.25 9.41 9.30
CA GLN A 120 -0.91 10.22 8.30
C GLN A 120 -2.41 10.35 8.63
N GLN A 121 -2.86 11.59 8.81
CA GLN A 121 -4.28 11.89 8.91
C GLN A 121 -4.90 11.89 7.51
N PHE A 122 -6.07 11.28 7.36
CA PHE A 122 -6.83 11.42 6.12
C PHE A 122 -7.32 12.87 5.97
N ARG A 123 -6.95 13.53 4.86
CA ARG A 123 -7.10 14.98 4.60
C ARG A 123 -8.52 15.55 4.82
N ASN A 124 -9.54 14.69 4.83
CA ASN A 124 -10.96 15.07 5.01
C ASN A 124 -11.59 14.59 6.34
N TYR A 125 -10.81 13.99 7.25
CA TYR A 125 -11.31 13.39 8.49
C TYR A 125 -10.57 13.99 9.68
N LYS A 126 -10.97 15.21 10.06
CA LYS A 126 -10.33 15.99 11.13
C LYS A 126 -10.26 15.26 12.49
N ASN A 127 -11.11 14.25 12.72
CA ASN A 127 -11.22 13.55 14.01
C ASN A 127 -11.17 12.01 13.94
N LYS A 128 -10.94 11.38 12.78
CA LYS A 128 -11.00 9.89 12.66
C LYS A 128 -10.04 9.33 11.61
N GLY A 129 -9.33 8.26 11.98
CA GLY A 129 -8.45 7.49 11.11
C GLY A 129 -7.06 8.09 11.00
N LEU A 130 -6.17 7.71 11.94
CA LEU A 130 -4.74 7.90 11.76
C LEU A 130 -4.21 6.62 11.10
N GLU A 131 -3.77 6.72 9.85
CA GLU A 131 -3.09 5.60 9.21
C GLU A 131 -1.62 5.63 9.62
N LEU A 132 -1.14 4.57 10.27
CA LEU A 132 0.29 4.39 10.49
C LEU A 132 0.94 4.00 9.16
N ARG A 133 1.79 4.90 8.65
CA ARG A 133 2.50 4.69 7.40
C ARG A 133 3.97 4.44 7.62
N LEU A 134 4.47 3.46 6.87
CA LEU A 134 5.89 3.19 6.73
C LEU A 134 6.40 3.97 5.52
N TYR A 135 7.32 4.89 5.76
CA TYR A 135 7.99 5.66 4.72
C TYR A 135 9.40 5.10 4.51
N VAL A 136 9.75 4.79 3.26
CA VAL A 136 11.06 4.25 2.91
C VAL A 136 11.75 5.18 1.91
N PRO A 137 12.98 5.65 2.20
CA PRO A 137 13.72 6.49 1.26
C PRO A 137 13.93 5.84 -0.10
N ILE A 138 13.80 6.61 -1.19
CA ILE A 138 13.88 6.08 -2.57
C ILE A 138 15.21 5.40 -2.85
N LYS A 139 16.31 5.85 -2.22
CA LYS A 139 17.65 5.26 -2.39
C LYS A 139 17.75 3.77 -2.04
N TYR A 140 16.77 3.21 -1.32
CA TYR A 140 16.71 1.79 -0.98
C TYR A 140 15.93 0.95 -1.99
N PHE A 141 15.37 1.60 -3.02
CA PHE A 141 14.65 0.93 -4.10
C PHE A 141 15.58 0.75 -5.30
N SER A 142 15.45 -0.40 -5.95
CA SER A 142 16.03 -0.64 -7.26
C SER A 142 15.12 -0.03 -8.31
N LYS A 143 15.68 0.79 -9.20
CA LYS A 143 14.96 1.35 -10.35
C LYS A 143 15.02 0.37 -11.53
N THR A 144 13.87 0.02 -12.07
CA THR A 144 13.72 -0.79 -13.27
C THR A 144 13.03 0.05 -14.35
N ASP A 145 13.70 0.23 -15.49
CA ASP A 145 13.08 0.85 -16.66
C ASP A 145 12.43 -0.25 -17.51
N LEU A 146 11.09 -0.33 -17.51
CA LEU A 146 10.35 -1.14 -18.49
C LEU A 146 10.27 -0.38 -19.82
N ARG A 147 11.43 -0.14 -20.45
CA ARG A 147 11.48 0.05 -21.90
C ARG A 147 11.88 -1.29 -22.51
N ARG A 148 10.91 -2.20 -22.58
CA ARG A 148 10.99 -3.41 -23.42
C ARG A 148 9.79 -3.44 -24.33
#